data_AF-A0A9E0MPP1-F1
#
_entry.id   AF-A0A9E0MPP1-F1
#
_cell.length_a   1.000
_cell.length_b   1.000
_cell.length_c   1.000
_cell.angle_alpha   90.00
_cell.angle_beta   90.00
_cell.angle_gamma   90.00
#
_symmetry.space_group_name_H-M   'P 1'
#
loop_
_entity.id
_entity.type
_entity.pdbx_description
1 polymer ?
#
loop_
_entity_poly.entity_id
_entity_poly.type
_entity_poly.pdbx_seq_one_letter_code
_entity_poly.pdbx_strand_id
1 'polypeptide(L)'
;MTQVAADRLAAEGNELFQQGDFASAAERFERAATIFPSHHLAWKGLGHALLCLGRPVEAARAFDRAIGLRPESATALWGGALAHADLGHKPIAQNYLKRALTLQPSWIDMARSVTTLNSYLAVSNYAGELLRVAFGPPSVRAFRHGTDPNRQVEVARYPDVPVPGQVTYATHGLCNHEWADGRPRLEVLFATTVDSGAVPQLLANTAFHIIDAQFYPTPGSVVRDLVAVSRVGELSNRFPHLYFAVPRRWLVPLPLDAGPPVITLTSAVPISEREYRYWKDGGDDLGVRLAAIDPAEPDRAECV
;
A
#
# COMPACT_ATOMS: atom_id res chain seq x y z
N MET A 1 -24.67 -26.41 -27.10
CA MET A 1 -24.31 -25.95 -28.46
C MET A 1 -23.54 -24.62 -28.47
N THR A 2 -23.89 -23.66 -27.62
CA THR A 2 -23.24 -22.33 -27.57
C THR A 2 -21.78 -22.36 -27.11
N GLN A 3 -21.46 -23.15 -26.09
CA GLN A 3 -20.08 -23.26 -25.59
C GLN A 3 -19.11 -23.86 -26.62
N VAL A 4 -19.44 -25.00 -27.24
CA VAL A 4 -18.58 -25.63 -28.27
C VAL A 4 -18.31 -24.71 -29.46
N ALA A 5 -19.31 -23.90 -29.85
CA ALA A 5 -19.12 -22.90 -30.89
C ALA A 5 -18.17 -21.77 -30.46
N ALA A 6 -18.30 -21.31 -29.21
CA ALA A 6 -17.39 -20.31 -28.62
C ALA A 6 -15.97 -20.86 -28.45
N ASP A 7 -15.80 -22.11 -28.02
CA ASP A 7 -14.50 -22.76 -27.87
C ASP A 7 -13.76 -22.82 -29.21
N ARG A 8 -14.47 -23.15 -30.31
CA ARG A 8 -13.91 -23.17 -31.66
C ARG A 8 -13.48 -21.78 -32.12
N LEU A 9 -14.34 -20.77 -31.94
CA LEU A 9 -14.01 -19.38 -32.27
C LEU A 9 -12.82 -18.89 -31.45
N ALA A 10 -12.72 -19.25 -30.18
CA ALA A 10 -11.56 -18.92 -29.36
C ALA A 10 -10.29 -19.64 -29.83
N ALA A 11 -10.38 -20.89 -30.28
CA ALA A 11 -9.26 -21.61 -30.87
C ALA A 11 -8.76 -20.94 -32.17
N GLU A 12 -9.68 -20.60 -33.08
CA GLU A 12 -9.38 -19.83 -34.30
C GLU A 12 -8.73 -18.47 -33.96
N GLY A 13 -9.26 -17.78 -32.93
CA GLY A 13 -8.68 -16.53 -32.44
C GLY A 13 -7.24 -16.70 -31.92
N ASN A 14 -6.94 -17.81 -31.24
CA ASN A 14 -5.58 -18.12 -30.81
C ASN A 14 -4.64 -18.37 -32.00
N GLU A 15 -5.09 -19.10 -33.02
CA GLU A 15 -4.30 -19.36 -34.23
C GLU A 15 -3.93 -18.05 -34.95
N LEU A 16 -4.91 -17.17 -35.15
CA LEU A 16 -4.72 -15.85 -35.75
C LEU A 16 -3.79 -14.97 -34.91
N PHE A 17 -3.92 -15.02 -33.58
CA PHE A 17 -3.04 -14.29 -32.67
C PHE A 17 -1.57 -14.74 -32.82
N GLN A 18 -1.33 -16.05 -32.94
CA GLN A 18 0.03 -16.59 -33.16
C GLN A 18 0.61 -16.20 -34.52
N GLN A 19 -0.24 -15.96 -35.51
CA GLN A 19 0.16 -15.45 -36.83
C GLN A 19 0.43 -13.94 -36.83
N GLY A 20 0.15 -13.24 -35.72
CA GLY A 20 0.27 -11.79 -35.61
C GLY A 20 -0.93 -11.01 -36.20
N ASP A 21 -1.97 -11.69 -36.68
CA ASP A 21 -3.21 -11.05 -37.13
C ASP A 21 -4.12 -10.76 -35.92
N PHE A 22 -3.71 -9.74 -35.16
CA PHE A 22 -4.41 -9.34 -33.94
C PHE A 22 -5.82 -8.80 -34.20
N ALA A 23 -6.08 -8.22 -35.37
CA ALA A 23 -7.38 -7.68 -35.73
C ALA A 23 -8.40 -8.83 -35.92
N SER A 24 -8.06 -9.82 -36.74
CA SER A 24 -8.92 -10.99 -36.94
C SER A 24 -9.04 -11.82 -35.66
N ALA A 25 -7.96 -11.94 -34.88
CA ALA A 25 -8.01 -12.60 -33.58
C ALA A 25 -9.03 -11.95 -32.64
N ALA A 26 -9.00 -10.61 -32.51
CA ALA A 26 -9.95 -9.86 -31.69
C ALA A 26 -11.40 -10.11 -32.14
N GLU A 27 -11.69 -10.11 -33.44
CA GLU A 27 -13.03 -10.41 -33.96
C GLU A 27 -13.50 -11.80 -33.53
N ARG A 28 -12.64 -12.82 -33.67
CA ARG A 28 -12.99 -14.19 -33.28
C ARG A 28 -13.24 -14.32 -31.78
N PHE A 29 -12.40 -13.70 -30.95
CA PHE A 29 -12.60 -13.69 -29.51
C PHE A 29 -13.88 -12.92 -29.10
N GLU A 30 -14.17 -11.79 -29.73
CA GLU A 30 -15.40 -11.02 -29.46
C GLU A 30 -16.65 -11.81 -29.84
N ARG A 31 -16.64 -12.52 -30.97
CA ARG A 31 -17.74 -13.41 -31.36
C ARG A 31 -17.90 -14.58 -30.39
N ALA A 32 -16.81 -15.18 -29.93
CA ALA A 32 -16.84 -16.22 -28.90
C ALA A 32 -17.45 -15.70 -27.58
N ALA A 33 -17.01 -14.53 -27.13
CA ALA A 33 -17.53 -13.84 -25.94
C ALA A 33 -18.99 -13.41 -26.11
N THR A 34 -19.44 -13.08 -27.32
CA THR A 34 -20.84 -12.72 -27.59
C THR A 34 -21.76 -13.94 -27.51
N ILE A 35 -21.35 -15.06 -28.10
CA ILE A 35 -22.15 -16.31 -28.13
C ILE A 35 -22.15 -17.00 -26.76
N PHE A 36 -21.05 -16.88 -26.01
CA PHE A 36 -20.93 -17.40 -24.66
C PHE A 36 -20.26 -16.39 -23.73
N PRO A 37 -21.03 -15.46 -23.13
CA PRO A 37 -20.49 -14.38 -22.27
C PRO A 37 -19.71 -14.83 -21.04
N SER A 38 -19.88 -16.07 -20.59
CA SER A 38 -19.10 -16.67 -19.50
C SER A 38 -17.79 -17.35 -19.96
N HIS A 39 -17.43 -17.24 -21.25
CA HIS A 39 -16.19 -17.78 -21.80
C HIS A 39 -14.96 -16.95 -21.42
N HIS A 40 -14.44 -17.17 -20.21
CA HIS A 40 -13.31 -16.39 -19.68
C HIS A 40 -12.05 -16.36 -20.57
N LEU A 41 -11.75 -17.44 -21.30
CA LEU A 41 -10.59 -17.48 -22.21
C LEU A 41 -10.77 -16.59 -23.44
N ALA A 42 -12.01 -16.37 -23.88
CA ALA A 42 -12.29 -15.50 -25.03
C ALA A 42 -12.12 -14.04 -24.62
N TRP A 43 -12.67 -13.66 -23.46
CA TRP A 43 -12.43 -12.34 -22.88
C TRP A 43 -10.94 -12.07 -22.65
N LYS A 44 -10.19 -13.05 -22.15
CA LYS A 44 -8.74 -12.94 -21.98
C LYS A 44 -8.01 -12.78 -23.32
N GLY A 45 -8.33 -13.61 -24.32
CA GLY A 45 -7.75 -13.55 -25.66
C GLY A 45 -8.04 -12.21 -26.35
N LEU A 46 -9.29 -11.73 -26.25
CA LEU A 46 -9.71 -10.42 -26.72
C LEU A 46 -8.86 -9.32 -26.08
N GLY A 47 -8.67 -9.35 -24.76
CA GLY A 47 -7.82 -8.40 -24.04
C GLY A 47 -6.39 -8.35 -24.58
N HIS A 48 -5.75 -9.51 -24.81
CA HIS A 48 -4.40 -9.55 -25.37
C HIS A 48 -4.35 -9.01 -26.80
N ALA A 49 -5.29 -9.40 -27.67
CA ALA A 49 -5.36 -8.91 -29.04
C ALA A 49 -5.54 -7.39 -29.09
N LEU A 50 -6.39 -6.84 -28.22
CA LEU A 50 -6.62 -5.40 -28.12
C LEU A 50 -5.40 -4.63 -27.60
N LEU A 51 -4.61 -5.19 -26.68
CA LEU A 51 -3.33 -4.59 -26.28
C LEU A 51 -2.35 -4.51 -27.46
N CYS A 52 -2.22 -5.60 -28.23
CA CYS A 52 -1.37 -5.61 -29.43
C CYS A 52 -1.83 -4.60 -30.50
N LEU A 53 -3.12 -4.28 -30.55
CA LEU A 53 -3.71 -3.27 -31.42
C LEU A 53 -3.63 -1.84 -30.86
N GLY A 54 -3.04 -1.63 -29.68
CA GLY A 54 -2.95 -0.30 -29.06
C GLY A 54 -4.29 0.24 -28.54
N ARG A 55 -5.22 -0.65 -28.15
CA ARG A 55 -6.58 -0.32 -27.65
C ARG A 55 -6.72 -0.63 -26.14
N PRO A 56 -5.99 0.06 -25.25
CA PRO A 56 -5.92 -0.29 -23.83
C PRO A 56 -7.24 -0.13 -23.07
N VAL A 57 -8.11 0.82 -23.48
CA VAL A 57 -9.43 1.03 -22.86
C VAL A 57 -10.32 -0.22 -23.01
N GLU A 58 -10.33 -0.81 -24.20
CA GLU A 58 -11.17 -1.97 -24.50
C GLU A 58 -10.52 -3.24 -23.97
N ALA A 59 -9.19 -3.32 -24.01
CA ALA A 59 -8.44 -4.41 -23.40
C ALA A 59 -8.71 -4.49 -21.89
N ALA A 60 -8.68 -3.36 -21.17
CA ALA A 60 -8.98 -3.31 -19.74
C ALA A 60 -10.37 -3.88 -19.44
N ARG A 61 -11.40 -3.48 -20.20
CA ARG A 61 -12.77 -4.03 -20.05
C ARG A 61 -12.82 -5.53 -20.30
N ALA A 62 -12.11 -6.03 -21.30
CA ALA A 62 -12.06 -7.45 -21.62
C ALA A 62 -11.36 -8.25 -20.50
N PHE A 63 -10.24 -7.75 -19.97
CA PHE A 63 -9.57 -8.37 -18.83
C PHE A 63 -10.41 -8.31 -17.55
N ASP A 64 -11.07 -7.19 -17.26
CA ASP A 64 -11.98 -7.06 -16.12
C ASP A 64 -13.10 -8.12 -16.18
N ARG A 65 -13.65 -8.39 -17.36
CA ARG A 65 -14.61 -9.49 -17.54
C ARG A 65 -13.98 -10.86 -17.38
N ALA A 66 -12.80 -11.10 -17.95
CA ALA A 66 -12.09 -12.36 -17.76
C ALA A 66 -11.80 -12.64 -16.27
N ILE A 67 -11.34 -11.63 -15.53
CA ILE A 67 -11.03 -11.69 -14.09
C ILE A 67 -12.30 -11.87 -13.26
N GLY A 68 -13.40 -11.19 -13.62
CA GLY A 68 -14.69 -11.38 -12.96
C GLY A 68 -15.24 -12.79 -13.10
N LEU A 69 -14.98 -13.46 -14.23
CA LEU A 69 -15.37 -14.86 -14.47
C LEU A 69 -14.39 -15.87 -13.84
N ARG A 70 -13.09 -15.57 -13.85
CA ARG A 70 -12.02 -16.40 -13.26
C ARG A 70 -11.02 -15.51 -12.50
N PRO A 71 -11.27 -15.26 -11.20
CA PRO A 71 -10.43 -14.39 -10.38
C PRO A 71 -8.98 -14.86 -10.20
N GLU A 72 -8.72 -16.15 -10.42
CA GLU A 72 -7.40 -16.79 -10.23
C GLU A 72 -6.63 -16.97 -11.56
N SER A 73 -7.04 -16.29 -12.63
CA SER A 73 -6.29 -16.30 -13.89
C SER A 73 -5.11 -15.34 -13.83
N ALA A 74 -3.93 -15.84 -13.45
CA ALA A 74 -2.70 -15.04 -13.36
C ALA A 74 -2.40 -14.28 -14.67
N THR A 75 -2.59 -14.93 -15.83
CA THR A 75 -2.41 -14.30 -17.15
C THR A 75 -3.40 -13.17 -17.44
N ALA A 76 -4.67 -13.31 -17.02
CA ALA A 76 -5.65 -12.23 -17.20
C ALA A 76 -5.39 -11.06 -16.24
N LEU A 77 -4.98 -11.34 -15.00
CA LEU A 77 -4.55 -10.34 -14.04
C LEU A 77 -3.33 -9.57 -14.55
N TRP A 78 -2.35 -10.26 -15.11
CA TRP A 78 -1.18 -9.64 -15.73
C TRP A 78 -1.56 -8.72 -16.90
N GLY A 79 -2.35 -9.21 -17.84
CA GLY A 79 -2.82 -8.42 -18.98
C GLY A 79 -3.67 -7.22 -18.55
N GLY A 80 -4.54 -7.41 -17.55
CA GLY A 80 -5.32 -6.33 -16.94
C GLY A 80 -4.43 -5.29 -16.26
N ALA A 81 -3.38 -5.72 -15.55
CA ALA A 81 -2.42 -4.82 -14.92
C ALA A 81 -1.72 -3.94 -15.96
N LEU A 82 -1.29 -4.52 -17.09
CA LEU A 82 -0.72 -3.77 -18.21
C LEU A 82 -1.72 -2.77 -18.82
N ALA A 83 -2.94 -3.22 -19.12
CA ALA A 83 -3.96 -2.36 -19.71
C ALA A 83 -4.29 -1.17 -18.79
N HIS A 84 -4.44 -1.41 -17.49
CA HIS A 84 -4.67 -0.34 -16.52
C HIS A 84 -3.44 0.53 -16.26
N ALA A 85 -2.23 -0.02 -16.38
CA ALA A 85 -0.99 0.73 -16.31
C ALA A 85 -0.90 1.76 -17.46
N ASP A 86 -1.22 1.35 -18.68
CA ASP A 86 -1.23 2.21 -19.88
C ASP A 86 -2.28 3.32 -19.78
N LEU A 87 -3.40 3.06 -19.09
CA LEU A 87 -4.45 4.04 -18.80
C LEU A 87 -4.13 4.95 -17.60
N GLY A 88 -3.05 4.68 -16.86
CA GLY A 88 -2.73 5.40 -15.63
C GLY A 88 -3.66 5.10 -14.45
N HIS A 89 -4.46 4.04 -14.51
CA HIS A 89 -5.36 3.60 -13.43
C HIS A 89 -4.56 2.91 -12.31
N LYS A 90 -3.74 3.69 -11.60
CA LYS A 90 -2.69 3.20 -10.70
C LYS A 90 -3.16 2.17 -9.67
N PRO A 91 -4.23 2.42 -8.89
CA PRO A 91 -4.66 1.46 -7.86
C PRO A 91 -5.12 0.12 -8.44
N ILE A 92 -5.76 0.13 -9.61
CA ILE A 92 -6.25 -1.09 -10.26
C ILE A 92 -5.06 -1.89 -10.83
N ALA A 93 -4.14 -1.21 -11.52
CA ALA A 93 -2.94 -1.83 -12.07
C ALA A 93 -2.12 -2.53 -10.97
N GLN A 94 -1.92 -1.85 -9.83
CA GLN A 94 -1.23 -2.42 -8.67
C GLN A 94 -1.91 -3.64 -8.09
N ASN A 95 -3.23 -3.57 -7.88
CA ASN A 95 -3.99 -4.69 -7.35
C ASN A 95 -3.89 -5.92 -8.27
N TYR A 96 -4.08 -5.72 -9.58
CA TYR A 96 -3.98 -6.82 -10.54
C TYR A 96 -2.57 -7.40 -10.65
N LEU A 97 -1.53 -6.54 -10.70
CA LEU A 97 -0.14 -7.00 -10.71
C LEU A 97 0.18 -7.80 -9.46
N LYS A 98 -0.21 -7.30 -8.28
CA LYS A 98 -0.05 -7.98 -7.01
C LYS A 98 -0.69 -9.37 -7.04
N ARG A 99 -1.98 -9.46 -7.39
CA ARG A 99 -2.70 -10.75 -7.46
C ARG A 99 -2.05 -11.70 -8.47
N ALA A 100 -1.58 -11.20 -9.60
CA ALA A 100 -0.85 -12.01 -10.57
C ALA A 100 0.44 -12.59 -9.96
N LEU A 101 1.21 -11.77 -9.24
CA LEU A 101 2.45 -12.19 -8.57
C LEU A 101 2.20 -13.08 -7.35
N THR A 102 1.05 -12.97 -6.68
CA THR A 102 0.64 -13.95 -5.65
C THR A 102 0.43 -15.33 -6.26
N LEU A 103 -0.21 -15.40 -7.43
CA LEU A 103 -0.48 -16.67 -8.13
C LEU A 103 0.76 -17.22 -8.85
N GLN A 104 1.66 -16.34 -9.30
CA GLN A 104 2.88 -16.67 -10.04
C GLN A 104 4.07 -15.83 -9.53
N PRO A 105 4.65 -16.17 -8.36
CA PRO A 105 5.75 -15.40 -7.77
C PRO A 105 7.00 -15.28 -8.66
N SER A 106 7.23 -16.28 -9.53
CA SER A 106 8.36 -16.29 -10.46
C SER A 106 8.27 -15.21 -11.55
N TRP A 107 7.12 -14.54 -11.71
CA TRP A 107 6.96 -13.45 -12.68
C TRP A 107 7.49 -12.10 -12.17
N ILE A 108 8.04 -12.03 -10.96
CA ILE A 108 8.55 -10.78 -10.38
C ILE A 108 9.66 -10.15 -11.24
N ASP A 109 10.57 -10.96 -11.79
CA ASP A 109 11.66 -10.43 -12.60
C ASP A 109 11.17 -9.95 -13.97
N MET A 110 10.17 -10.63 -14.54
CA MET A 110 9.45 -10.14 -15.71
C MET A 110 8.77 -8.80 -15.41
N ALA A 111 8.13 -8.65 -14.25
CA ALA A 111 7.45 -7.40 -13.87
C ALA A 111 8.43 -6.24 -13.73
N ARG A 112 9.62 -6.51 -13.19
CA ARG A 112 10.72 -5.53 -13.10
C ARG A 112 11.26 -5.14 -14.48
N SER A 113 11.28 -6.06 -15.45
CA SER A 113 11.75 -5.79 -16.81
C SER A 113 10.79 -4.94 -17.65
N VAL A 114 9.49 -4.93 -17.30
CA VAL A 114 8.48 -4.13 -17.98
C VAL A 114 8.40 -2.76 -17.30
N THR A 115 8.93 -1.71 -17.94
CA THR A 115 9.02 -0.36 -17.37
C THR A 115 7.71 0.15 -16.77
N THR A 116 6.58 -0.07 -17.45
CA THR A 116 5.27 0.37 -16.96
C THR A 116 4.90 -0.33 -15.66
N LEU A 117 5.02 -1.66 -15.57
CA LEU A 117 4.73 -2.44 -14.37
C LEU A 117 5.76 -2.23 -13.25
N ASN A 118 7.03 -2.06 -13.57
CA ASN A 118 8.08 -1.83 -12.59
C ASN A 118 7.80 -0.60 -11.73
N SER A 119 7.28 0.48 -12.35
CA SER A 119 6.88 1.69 -11.62
C SER A 119 5.81 1.43 -10.55
N TYR A 120 4.95 0.43 -10.77
CA TYR A 120 3.89 0.04 -9.84
C TYR A 120 4.37 -0.89 -8.72
N LEU A 121 5.55 -1.51 -8.86
CA LEU A 121 6.23 -2.22 -7.77
C LEU A 121 6.99 -1.27 -6.83
N ALA A 122 7.52 -0.17 -7.39
CA ALA A 122 8.36 0.78 -6.67
C ALA A 122 7.56 1.67 -5.71
N VAL A 123 6.37 2.11 -6.11
CA VAL A 123 5.55 3.09 -5.36
C VAL A 123 4.17 2.52 -5.09
N SER A 124 3.81 2.23 -3.85
CA SER A 124 2.46 1.85 -3.42
C SER A 124 1.62 3.08 -3.03
N ASN A 125 0.56 3.33 -3.80
CA ASN A 125 -0.56 4.17 -3.34
C ASN A 125 -1.63 3.32 -2.65
N TYR A 126 -1.49 1.99 -2.73
CA TYR A 126 -2.45 1.03 -2.23
C TYR A 126 -2.48 1.00 -0.70
N ALA A 127 -1.36 1.25 -0.02
CA ALA A 127 -1.32 1.32 1.45
C ALA A 127 -2.28 2.41 1.99
N GLY A 128 -2.24 3.61 1.42
CA GLY A 128 -3.16 4.70 1.80
C GLY A 128 -4.63 4.36 1.55
N GLU A 129 -4.93 3.64 0.46
CA GLU A 129 -6.29 3.15 0.19
C GLU A 129 -6.73 2.07 1.19
N LEU A 130 -5.85 1.16 1.58
CA LEU A 130 -6.14 0.17 2.62
C LEU A 130 -6.44 0.84 3.97
N LEU A 131 -5.66 1.87 4.33
CA LEU A 131 -5.92 2.66 5.53
C LEU A 131 -7.24 3.44 5.43
N ARG A 132 -7.56 4.01 4.26
CA ARG A 132 -8.87 4.64 4.01
C ARG A 132 -10.04 3.66 4.15
N VAL A 133 -9.89 2.44 3.66
CA VAL A 133 -10.93 1.41 3.82
C VAL A 133 -11.07 0.99 5.30
N ALA A 134 -9.95 0.87 6.02
CA ALA A 134 -9.95 0.48 7.43
C ALA A 134 -10.48 1.57 8.37
N PHE A 135 -10.14 2.84 8.12
CA PHE A 135 -10.35 3.95 9.05
C PHE A 135 -11.36 4.99 8.55
N GLY A 136 -11.87 4.86 7.33
CA GLY A 136 -12.74 5.85 6.70
C GLY A 136 -11.98 6.94 5.92
N PRO A 137 -12.68 7.95 5.39
CA PRO A 137 -12.06 9.00 4.57
C PRO A 137 -11.14 9.92 5.40
N PRO A 138 -9.86 10.10 5.04
CA PRO A 138 -8.96 11.03 5.73
C PRO A 138 -9.02 12.44 5.13
N SER A 139 -8.54 13.42 5.92
CA SER A 139 -7.92 14.61 5.34
C SER A 139 -6.41 14.41 5.22
N VAL A 140 -5.80 14.85 4.11
CA VAL A 140 -4.38 14.60 3.82
C VAL A 140 -3.63 15.92 3.66
N ARG A 141 -2.43 16.01 4.23
CA ARG A 141 -1.53 17.15 4.07
C ARG A 141 -0.14 16.69 3.65
N ALA A 142 0.40 17.32 2.62
CA ALA A 142 1.76 17.08 2.15
C ALA A 142 2.79 17.95 2.90
N PHE A 143 3.93 17.34 3.22
CA PHE A 143 5.08 17.97 3.85
C PHE A 143 6.30 17.77 2.99
N ARG A 144 7.06 18.83 2.74
CA ARG A 144 8.29 18.79 1.95
C ARG A 144 9.51 18.66 2.85
N HIS A 145 10.51 17.94 2.39
CA HIS A 145 11.77 17.85 3.09
C HIS A 145 12.49 19.21 3.07
N GLY A 146 13.15 19.56 4.18
CA GLY A 146 13.72 20.90 4.36
C GLY A 146 14.88 21.25 3.42
N THR A 147 15.60 20.24 2.94
CA THR A 147 16.79 20.40 2.09
C THR A 147 16.69 19.70 0.73
N ASP A 148 15.65 18.88 0.51
CA ASP A 148 15.43 18.17 -0.76
C ASP A 148 14.02 18.46 -1.28
N PRO A 149 13.87 19.34 -2.28
CA PRO A 149 12.55 19.76 -2.77
C PRO A 149 11.79 18.65 -3.50
N ASN A 150 12.47 17.55 -3.87
CA ASN A 150 11.86 16.40 -4.54
C ASN A 150 11.37 15.34 -3.55
N ARG A 151 11.76 15.43 -2.27
CA ARG A 151 11.26 14.56 -1.20
C ARG A 151 10.06 15.18 -0.51
N GLN A 152 8.98 14.42 -0.46
CA GLN A 152 7.79 14.78 0.29
C GLN A 152 7.21 13.55 0.99
N VAL A 153 6.50 13.78 2.09
CA VAL A 153 5.70 12.78 2.79
C VAL A 153 4.31 13.35 2.97
N GLU A 154 3.29 12.53 2.77
CA GLU A 154 1.92 12.88 3.09
C GLU A 154 1.57 12.35 4.49
N VAL A 155 0.78 13.13 5.22
CA VAL A 155 0.22 12.71 6.50
C VAL A 155 -1.30 12.82 6.42
N ALA A 156 -1.96 11.68 6.61
CA ALA A 156 -3.39 11.56 6.67
C ALA A 156 -3.89 11.65 8.12
N ARG A 157 -5.04 12.30 8.30
CA ARG A 157 -5.75 12.45 9.57
C ARG A 157 -7.08 11.72 9.50
N TYR A 158 -7.30 10.81 10.44
CA TYR A 158 -8.50 10.00 10.62
C TYR A 158 -9.15 10.34 11.97
N PRO A 159 -10.31 11.02 11.99
CA PRO A 159 -11.03 11.30 13.23
C PRO A 159 -11.69 10.05 13.80
N ASP A 160 -11.85 10.00 15.12
CA ASP A 160 -12.53 8.94 15.87
C ASP A 160 -11.94 7.53 15.67
N VAL A 161 -10.62 7.47 15.43
CA VAL A 161 -9.84 6.25 15.25
C VAL A 161 -8.65 6.30 16.21
N PRO A 162 -8.34 5.23 16.97
CA PRO A 162 -9.00 3.91 16.96
C PRO A 162 -10.34 3.87 17.72
N VAL A 163 -10.64 4.88 18.54
CA VAL A 163 -11.87 4.99 19.31
C VAL A 163 -12.43 6.43 19.22
N PRO A 164 -13.74 6.63 19.46
CA PRO A 164 -14.33 7.97 19.48
C PRO A 164 -13.59 8.93 20.41
N GLY A 165 -13.37 10.16 19.96
CA GLY A 165 -12.64 11.20 20.69
C GLY A 165 -11.11 11.17 20.50
N GLN A 166 -10.57 10.19 19.77
CA GLN A 166 -9.17 10.15 19.37
C GLN A 166 -9.00 10.47 17.89
N VAL A 167 -7.81 10.94 17.53
CA VAL A 167 -7.41 11.17 16.14
C VAL A 167 -6.19 10.32 15.84
N THR A 168 -6.27 9.58 14.74
CA THR A 168 -5.13 8.87 14.16
C THR A 168 -4.52 9.69 13.05
N TYR A 169 -3.22 9.92 13.15
CA TYR A 169 -2.38 10.40 12.07
C TYR A 169 -1.59 9.22 11.49
N ALA A 170 -1.54 9.12 10.17
CA ALA A 170 -0.79 8.08 9.47
C ALA A 170 0.10 8.69 8.40
N THR A 171 1.34 8.21 8.26
CA THR A 171 2.11 8.49 7.05
C THR A 171 1.42 7.83 5.86
N HIS A 172 1.39 8.54 4.75
CA HIS A 172 0.94 8.04 3.46
C HIS A 172 2.11 8.15 2.48
N GLY A 173 2.56 7.01 1.98
CA GLY A 173 3.64 6.90 1.02
C GLY A 173 5.03 6.73 1.63
N LEU A 174 5.19 6.66 2.97
CA LEU A 174 6.49 6.29 3.56
C LEU A 174 6.88 4.86 3.14
N CYS A 175 5.90 3.99 2.89
CA CYS A 175 6.14 2.65 2.37
C CYS A 175 6.75 2.63 0.96
N ASN A 176 6.88 3.78 0.28
CA ASN A 176 7.59 3.89 -0.99
C ASN A 176 9.10 4.01 -0.83
N HIS A 177 9.58 4.21 0.40
CA HIS A 177 10.99 4.10 0.70
C HIS A 177 11.42 2.63 0.66
N GLU A 178 12.34 2.32 -0.26
CA GLU A 178 12.90 0.97 -0.40
C GLU A 178 14.09 0.76 0.52
N TRP A 179 14.16 -0.43 1.10
CA TRP A 179 15.29 -0.86 1.90
C TRP A 179 16.18 -1.80 1.09
N ALA A 180 17.48 -1.50 1.04
CA ALA A 180 18.44 -2.27 0.24
C ALA A 180 18.53 -3.76 0.62
N ASP A 181 18.18 -4.11 1.85
CA ASP A 181 18.21 -5.48 2.37
C ASP A 181 16.86 -6.21 2.26
N GLY A 182 15.88 -5.61 1.59
CA GLY A 182 14.59 -6.25 1.29
C GLY A 182 13.65 -6.42 2.49
N ARG A 183 13.91 -5.76 3.63
CA ARG A 183 12.98 -5.74 4.76
C ARG A 183 11.62 -5.12 4.35
N PRO A 184 10.52 -5.42 5.08
CA PRO A 184 9.20 -4.89 4.76
C PRO A 184 9.19 -3.37 4.67
N ARG A 185 8.33 -2.82 3.81
CA ARG A 185 8.00 -1.39 3.80
C ARG A 185 7.00 -1.10 4.90
N LEU A 186 6.84 0.15 5.31
CA LEU A 186 5.88 0.48 6.36
C LEU A 186 5.27 1.86 6.26
N GLU A 187 4.12 2.02 6.93
CA GLU A 187 3.60 3.31 7.37
C GLU A 187 3.68 3.42 8.91
N VAL A 188 3.74 4.64 9.42
CA VAL A 188 3.76 4.96 10.85
C VAL A 188 2.40 5.52 11.25
N LEU A 189 1.82 4.97 12.31
CA LEU A 189 0.58 5.43 12.93
C LEU A 189 0.86 6.18 14.24
N PHE A 190 0.08 7.22 14.51
CA PHE A 190 0.17 8.02 15.72
C PHE A 190 -1.25 8.37 16.19
N ALA A 191 -1.65 7.93 17.38
CA ALA A 191 -2.94 8.29 17.98
C ALA A 191 -2.75 9.37 19.04
N THR A 192 -3.66 10.33 19.11
CA THR A 192 -3.70 11.34 20.17
C THR A 192 -5.12 11.85 20.42
N THR A 193 -5.40 12.35 21.62
CA THR A 193 -6.59 13.17 21.91
C THR A 193 -6.39 14.65 21.55
N VAL A 194 -5.16 15.09 21.24
CA VAL A 194 -4.85 16.46 20.85
C VAL A 194 -4.83 16.60 19.34
N ASP A 195 -5.93 17.09 18.80
CA ASP A 195 -6.05 17.36 17.38
C ASP A 195 -5.54 18.77 17.03
N SER A 196 -4.24 18.87 16.71
CA SER A 196 -3.61 20.15 16.37
C SER A 196 -2.79 20.10 15.09
N GLY A 197 -2.62 21.26 14.44
CA GLY A 197 -1.85 21.38 13.20
C GLY A 197 -0.35 21.05 13.34
N ALA A 198 0.16 20.89 14.56
CA ALA A 198 1.55 20.51 14.84
C ALA A 198 1.78 18.99 14.81
N VAL A 199 0.76 18.17 15.08
CA VAL A 199 0.89 16.71 15.09
C VAL A 199 1.24 16.13 13.72
N PRO A 200 0.61 16.56 12.60
CA PRO A 200 1.05 16.18 11.27
C PRO A 200 2.53 16.47 10.99
N GLN A 201 3.03 17.61 11.45
CA GLN A 201 4.44 17.99 11.24
C GLN A 201 5.38 17.08 12.03
N LEU A 202 5.02 16.68 13.25
CA LEU A 202 5.76 15.67 14.02
C LEU A 202 5.88 14.36 13.22
N LEU A 203 4.76 13.85 12.70
CA LEU A 203 4.77 12.58 11.99
C LEU A 203 5.56 12.67 10.66
N ALA A 204 5.49 13.81 9.97
CA ALA A 204 6.33 14.09 8.80
C ALA A 204 7.82 14.11 9.16
N ASN A 205 8.21 14.78 10.26
CA ASN A 205 9.58 14.78 10.75
C ASN A 205 10.07 13.37 11.11
N THR A 206 9.20 12.55 11.68
CA THR A 206 9.49 11.13 11.94
C THR A 206 9.78 10.37 10.64
N ALA A 207 8.96 10.57 9.62
CA ALA A 207 9.16 9.93 8.31
C ALA A 207 10.47 10.37 7.64
N PHE A 208 10.80 11.66 7.69
CA PHE A 208 12.09 12.16 7.18
C PHE A 208 13.27 11.58 7.95
N HIS A 209 13.19 11.51 9.28
CA HIS A 209 14.24 10.89 10.09
C HIS A 209 14.47 9.42 9.73
N ILE A 210 13.39 8.63 9.56
CA ILE A 210 13.45 7.23 9.12
C ILE A 210 14.22 7.10 7.81
N ILE A 211 13.89 7.95 6.82
CA ILE A 211 14.52 7.95 5.50
C ILE A 211 15.99 8.39 5.58
N ASP A 212 16.27 9.53 6.21
CA ASP A 212 17.62 10.13 6.20
C ASP A 212 18.61 9.34 7.05
N ALA A 213 18.18 8.84 8.20
CA ALA A 213 19.01 8.04 9.09
C ALA A 213 19.11 6.57 8.67
N GLN A 214 18.38 6.15 7.63
CA GLN A 214 18.22 4.73 7.25
C GLN A 214 17.80 3.87 8.46
N PHE A 215 16.94 4.45 9.31
CA PHE A 215 16.51 3.85 10.55
C PHE A 215 15.18 3.12 10.33
N TYR A 216 15.16 1.80 10.51
CA TYR A 216 13.92 1.02 10.43
C TYR A 216 13.24 0.94 11.81
N PRO A 217 12.04 1.52 11.99
CA PRO A 217 11.32 1.62 13.26
C PRO A 217 10.71 0.28 13.70
N THR A 218 11.59 -0.66 14.05
CA THR A 218 11.23 -1.97 14.59
C THR A 218 10.50 -1.78 15.92
N PRO A 219 9.41 -2.53 16.22
CA PRO A 219 8.80 -2.52 17.53
C PRO A 219 9.85 -2.75 18.63
N GLY A 220 9.89 -1.89 19.66
CA GLY A 220 10.92 -1.88 20.70
C GLY A 220 12.03 -0.84 20.52
N SER A 221 12.12 -0.20 19.36
CA SER A 221 13.11 0.85 19.10
C SER A 221 12.65 2.23 19.59
N VAL A 222 13.61 3.10 19.89
CA VAL A 222 13.36 4.48 20.35
C VAL A 222 14.16 5.47 19.50
N VAL A 223 13.54 6.60 19.18
CA VAL A 223 14.22 7.78 18.65
C VAL A 223 14.13 8.90 19.69
N ARG A 224 15.29 9.39 20.11
CA ARG A 224 15.43 10.43 21.12
C ARG A 224 15.12 11.81 20.54
N ASP A 225 14.41 12.63 21.31
CA ASP A 225 14.20 14.09 21.14
C ASP A 225 13.43 14.51 19.89
N LEU A 226 12.88 13.56 19.13
CA LEU A 226 12.16 13.83 17.90
C LEU A 226 10.84 14.60 18.11
N VAL A 227 10.21 14.43 19.28
CA VAL A 227 9.01 15.19 19.65
C VAL A 227 9.39 16.60 20.11
N ALA A 228 10.48 16.73 20.88
CA ALA A 228 10.97 18.01 21.38
C ALA A 228 11.28 19.00 20.26
N VAL A 229 11.87 18.52 19.15
CA VAL A 229 12.20 19.35 17.99
C VAL A 229 10.94 19.85 17.25
N SER A 230 9.84 19.09 17.30
CA SER A 230 8.60 19.40 16.59
C SER A 230 7.70 20.44 17.30
N ARG A 231 8.02 20.81 18.55
CA ARG A 231 7.31 21.84 19.37
C ARG A 231 5.78 21.67 19.42
N VAL A 232 5.31 20.43 19.58
CA VAL A 232 3.87 20.07 19.65
C VAL A 232 3.28 20.39 21.04
N GLY A 233 3.53 21.59 21.57
CA GLY A 233 2.99 22.04 22.85
C GLY A 233 3.37 21.14 24.04
N GLU A 234 2.40 20.84 24.91
CA GLU A 234 2.59 20.03 26.12
C GLU A 234 3.11 18.62 25.83
N LEU A 235 2.75 18.04 24.68
CA LEU A 235 3.25 16.75 24.24
C LEU A 235 4.79 16.75 24.16
N SER A 236 5.37 17.79 23.55
CA SER A 236 6.83 17.93 23.43
C SER A 236 7.54 18.21 24.75
N ASN A 237 6.84 18.78 25.74
CA ASN A 237 7.40 19.08 27.05
C ASN A 237 7.46 17.84 27.96
N ARG A 238 6.43 16.99 27.92
CA ARG A 238 6.34 15.80 28.77
C ARG A 238 6.95 14.56 28.14
N PHE A 239 6.81 14.41 26.82
CA PHE A 239 7.17 13.19 26.09
C PHE A 239 8.08 13.51 24.91
N PRO A 240 9.35 13.87 25.15
CA PRO A 240 10.25 14.38 24.12
C PRO A 240 10.71 13.32 23.11
N HIS A 241 10.55 12.03 23.39
CA HIS A 241 11.07 10.93 22.57
C HIS A 241 9.94 10.07 21.97
N LEU A 242 10.25 9.28 20.96
CA LEU A 242 9.31 8.34 20.33
C LEU A 242 9.76 6.89 20.53
N TYR A 243 8.89 6.08 21.11
CA TYR A 243 8.98 4.62 21.10
C TYR A 243 8.14 4.05 19.95
N PHE A 244 8.66 3.06 19.25
CA PHE A 244 7.92 2.36 18.19
C PHE A 244 7.34 1.06 18.72
N ALA A 245 6.02 0.90 18.60
CA ALA A 245 5.27 -0.23 19.13
C ALA A 245 4.51 -0.97 18.02
N VAL A 246 4.07 -2.20 18.32
CA VAL A 246 3.10 -2.90 17.48
C VAL A 246 1.76 -2.14 17.52
N PRO A 247 1.15 -1.79 16.37
CA PRO A 247 -0.06 -0.96 16.31
C PRO A 247 -1.34 -1.74 16.65
N ARG A 248 -1.40 -2.35 17.84
CA ARG A 248 -2.49 -3.25 18.27
C ARG A 248 -3.84 -2.53 18.40
N ARG A 249 -3.82 -1.22 18.68
CA ARG A 249 -5.03 -0.43 18.94
C ARG A 249 -5.95 -0.28 17.73
N TRP A 250 -5.41 -0.39 16.52
CA TRP A 250 -6.16 -0.15 15.29
C TRP A 250 -6.88 -1.37 14.73
N LEU A 251 -6.63 -2.57 15.29
CA LEU A 251 -7.25 -3.84 14.88
C LEU A 251 -7.15 -4.15 13.36
N VAL A 252 -6.12 -3.61 12.70
CA VAL A 252 -5.81 -3.89 11.29
C VAL A 252 -4.94 -5.14 11.20
N PRO A 253 -5.16 -6.03 10.21
CA PRO A 253 -4.27 -7.16 9.98
C PRO A 253 -2.83 -6.69 9.68
N LEU A 254 -1.85 -7.43 10.20
CA LEU A 254 -0.42 -7.22 9.93
C LEU A 254 0.15 -8.46 9.24
N PRO A 255 0.92 -8.31 8.13
CA PRO A 255 1.20 -7.03 7.45
C PRO A 255 -0.06 -6.42 6.83
N LEU A 256 -0.07 -5.08 6.68
CA LEU A 256 -1.14 -4.35 5.98
C LEU A 256 -1.31 -4.88 4.55
N ASP A 257 -0.18 -5.16 3.90
CA ASP A 257 -0.11 -5.84 2.61
C ASP A 257 0.95 -6.95 2.65
N ALA A 258 0.56 -8.19 2.30
CA ALA A 258 1.49 -9.32 2.15
C ALA A 258 2.43 -9.20 0.92
N GLY A 259 2.20 -8.21 0.06
CA GLY A 259 3.06 -7.87 -1.06
C GLY A 259 2.78 -8.66 -2.34
N PRO A 260 3.73 -8.63 -3.30
CA PRO A 260 5.07 -8.02 -3.20
C PRO A 260 5.07 -6.51 -3.54
N PRO A 261 5.77 -5.65 -2.78
CA PRO A 261 6.52 -5.90 -1.54
C PRO A 261 5.62 -5.88 -0.28
N VAL A 262 6.04 -6.56 0.79
CA VAL A 262 5.31 -6.55 2.06
C VAL A 262 5.24 -5.12 2.60
N ILE A 263 4.06 -4.68 3.02
CA ILE A 263 3.83 -3.40 3.69
C ILE A 263 3.27 -3.68 5.08
N THR A 264 3.95 -3.23 6.12
CA THR A 264 3.53 -3.37 7.52
C THR A 264 3.19 -2.01 8.14
N LEU A 265 2.82 -2.01 9.41
CA LEU A 265 2.54 -0.81 10.20
C LEU A 265 3.34 -0.84 11.49
N THR A 266 3.73 0.35 11.95
CA THR A 266 4.28 0.57 13.30
C THR A 266 3.55 1.74 13.96
N SER A 267 3.47 1.75 15.28
CA SER A 267 2.89 2.87 16.03
C SER A 267 4.00 3.70 16.68
N ALA A 268 4.01 5.01 16.43
CA ALA A 268 4.82 5.95 17.17
C ALA A 268 4.11 6.36 18.46
N VAL A 269 4.77 6.15 19.60
CA VAL A 269 4.27 6.42 20.95
C VAL A 269 5.21 7.41 21.63
N PRO A 270 4.76 8.63 21.98
CA PRO A 270 5.55 9.56 22.78
C PRO A 270 5.87 8.97 24.15
N ILE A 271 7.13 9.05 24.57
CA ILE A 271 7.60 8.59 25.88
C ILE A 271 8.40 9.66 26.61
N SER A 272 8.39 9.59 27.94
CA SER A 272 9.05 10.58 28.80
C SER A 272 10.55 10.29 28.88
N GLU A 273 11.33 11.25 29.39
CA GLU A 273 12.74 11.02 29.69
C GLU A 273 12.93 9.86 30.69
N ARG A 274 11.99 9.64 31.60
CA ARG A 274 12.05 8.54 32.59
C ARG A 274 11.80 7.18 31.93
N GLU A 275 10.80 7.10 31.07
CA GLU A 275 10.50 5.91 30.26
C GLU A 275 11.64 5.58 29.30
N TYR A 276 12.26 6.60 28.69
CA TYR A 276 13.45 6.43 27.85
C TYR A 276 14.65 5.89 28.64
N ARG A 277 14.94 6.44 29.82
CA ARG A 277 16.01 5.93 30.68
C ARG A 277 15.77 4.48 31.08
N TYR A 278 14.54 4.16 31.48
CA TYR A 278 14.17 2.78 31.79
C TYR A 278 14.46 1.82 30.63
N TRP A 279 14.04 2.17 29.41
CA TRP A 279 14.37 1.39 28.21
C TRP A 279 15.87 1.29 27.95
N LYS A 280 16.58 2.42 28.06
CA LYS A 280 18.03 2.51 27.82
C LYS A 280 18.83 1.65 28.80
N ASP A 281 18.37 1.55 30.05
CA ASP A 281 18.99 0.78 31.11
C ASP A 281 18.63 -0.73 31.04
N GLY A 282 17.96 -1.17 29.97
CA GLY A 282 17.66 -2.58 29.70
C GLY A 282 16.25 -3.03 30.09
N GLY A 283 15.33 -2.12 30.38
CA GLY A 283 13.92 -2.43 30.62
C GLY A 283 13.24 -3.02 29.37
N ASP A 284 12.96 -4.32 29.39
CA ASP A 284 12.45 -5.10 28.25
C ASP A 284 10.92 -5.11 28.13
N ASP A 285 10.20 -4.69 29.17
CA ASP A 285 8.74 -4.70 29.24
C ASP A 285 8.08 -3.33 28.94
N LEU A 286 8.84 -2.29 28.56
CA LEU A 286 8.28 -0.95 28.31
C LEU A 286 7.13 -0.97 27.29
N GLY A 287 7.25 -1.78 26.24
CA GLY A 287 6.17 -1.93 25.25
C GLY A 287 4.88 -2.53 25.82
N VAL A 288 5.00 -3.44 26.80
CA VAL A 288 3.86 -4.03 27.51
C VAL A 288 3.22 -2.98 28.43
N ARG A 289 4.05 -2.22 29.15
CA ARG A 289 3.59 -1.13 30.03
C ARG A 289 2.86 -0.03 29.27
N LEU A 290 3.40 0.41 28.14
CA LEU A 290 2.76 1.41 27.26
C LEU A 290 1.44 0.89 26.67
N ALA A 291 1.32 -0.42 26.42
CA ALA A 291 0.08 -1.02 25.94
C ALA A 291 -1.01 -1.16 27.02
N ALA A 292 -0.64 -1.06 28.31
CA ALA A 292 -1.56 -1.13 29.45
C ALA A 292 -2.19 0.22 29.82
N ILE A 293 -1.71 1.31 29.20
CA ILE A 293 -2.25 2.66 29.37
C ILE A 293 -2.79 3.18 28.03
N ASP A 294 -3.39 4.36 28.03
CA ASP A 294 -3.70 5.07 26.78
C ASP A 294 -2.56 6.02 26.40
N PRO A 295 -1.65 5.63 25.48
CA PRO A 295 -0.56 6.52 25.05
C PRO A 295 -1.02 7.72 24.22
N ALA A 296 -2.29 7.78 23.83
CA ALA A 296 -2.85 8.90 23.06
C ALA A 296 -3.18 10.11 23.94
N GLU A 297 -3.31 9.90 25.26
CA GLU A 297 -3.57 10.97 26.23
C GLU A 297 -2.25 11.68 26.61
N PRO A 298 -2.09 12.97 26.29
CA PRO A 298 -0.90 13.74 26.70
C PRO A 298 -0.80 13.91 28.21
N ASP A 299 -1.90 13.69 28.94
CA ASP A 299 -1.92 13.77 30.39
C ASP A 299 -1.67 12.46 31.11
N ARG A 300 -1.46 11.37 30.36
CA ARG A 300 -1.21 10.04 30.92
C ARG A 300 -0.08 10.05 31.96
N ALA A 301 -0.23 9.19 32.96
CA ALA A 301 0.85 8.89 33.87
C ALA A 301 2.02 8.19 33.14
N GLU A 302 3.23 8.36 33.67
CA GLU A 302 4.38 7.54 33.29
C GLU A 302 4.13 6.09 33.73
N CYS A 303 4.61 5.13 32.96
CA CYS A 303 4.40 3.70 33.24
C CYS A 303 5.59 2.98 33.89
N VAL A 304 6.62 3.75 34.26
CA VAL A 304 7.86 3.33 34.95
C VAL A 304 8.05 4.13 36.23
#